data_AF-A0A529HLJ4-F1
#
_entry.id   AF-A0A529HLJ4-F1
#
_cell.length_a   1.000
_cell.length_b   1.000
_cell.length_c   1.000
_cell.angle_alpha   90.00
_cell.angle_beta   90.00
_cell.angle_gamma   90.00
#
_symmetry.space_group_name_H-M   'P 1'
#
loop_
_entity.id
_entity.type
_entity.pdbx_description
1 polymer ?
#
loop_
_entity_poly.entity_id
_entity_poly.type
_entity_poly.pdbx_seq_one_letter_code
_entity_poly.pdbx_strand_id
1 'polypeptide(L)'
;FLDSLHNVPVLCVLSEERSAPVMLDPNGRIALAIDPLDGSSNIEANVSIGTIFSLLPATAAAATAPSEGLFLQPGSAQLAAGFFVYGPQLLLVLTLGKGTHIFLFSPQLGTFVQTHESIRIVERTNEFAINTSNYRHWDEAVRLYVDDCLKGEDGPRGRNFNMRWIASLVAEAYRVLIRGGVFLYPGDARAGYGNGRLRLLYEA
;
A
#
# COMPACT_ATOMS: atom_id res chain seq x y z
N PHE A 1 -10.12 -7.98 -15.50
CA PHE A 1 -9.02 -8.29 -14.56
C PHE A 1 -8.85 -9.79 -14.40
N LEU A 2 -9.83 -10.51 -13.81
CA LEU A 2 -9.73 -11.97 -13.63
C LEU A 2 -9.46 -12.71 -14.96
N ASP A 3 -10.10 -12.28 -16.05
CA ASP A 3 -9.87 -12.86 -17.37
C ASP A 3 -8.41 -12.74 -17.84
N SER A 4 -7.74 -11.64 -17.48
CA SER A 4 -6.33 -11.38 -17.79
C SER A 4 -5.39 -12.32 -17.01
N LEU A 5 -5.89 -13.03 -15.99
CA LEU A 5 -5.12 -13.93 -15.16
C LEU A 5 -5.25 -15.41 -15.56
N HIS A 6 -6.08 -15.77 -16.55
CA HIS A 6 -6.31 -17.18 -16.91
C HIS A 6 -5.09 -17.93 -17.47
N ASN A 7 -4.05 -17.21 -17.91
CA ASN A 7 -2.84 -17.81 -18.50
C ASN A 7 -1.57 -17.55 -17.68
N VAL A 8 -1.71 -17.12 -16.43
CA VAL A 8 -0.58 -16.92 -15.50
C VAL A 8 -0.69 -17.93 -14.36
N PRO A 9 0.43 -18.33 -13.71
CA PRO A 9 0.44 -19.39 -12.70
C PRO A 9 -0.12 -18.94 -11.34
N VAL A 10 -1.32 -18.34 -11.35
CA VAL A 10 -2.04 -17.86 -10.16
C VAL A 10 -3.09 -18.89 -9.76
N LEU A 11 -2.94 -19.43 -8.54
CA LEU A 11 -3.85 -20.41 -7.96
C LEU A 11 -5.22 -19.80 -7.69
N CYS A 12 -5.21 -18.67 -6.98
CA CYS A 12 -6.41 -17.95 -6.59
C CYS A 12 -6.12 -16.48 -6.33
N VAL A 13 -7.18 -15.69 -6.38
CA VAL A 13 -7.17 -14.26 -6.08
C VAL A 13 -8.04 -14.00 -4.87
N LEU A 14 -7.50 -13.30 -3.88
CA LEU A 14 -8.26 -12.71 -2.80
C LEU A 14 -8.31 -11.20 -3.03
N SER A 15 -9.51 -10.63 -3.08
CA SER A 15 -9.73 -9.21 -3.36
C SER A 15 -10.34 -8.52 -2.15
N GLU A 16 -9.96 -7.28 -1.87
CA GLU A 16 -10.56 -6.46 -0.79
C GLU A 16 -12.10 -6.39 -0.93
N GLU A 17 -12.59 -6.22 -2.15
CA GLU A 17 -14.03 -6.17 -2.51
C GLU A 17 -14.78 -7.53 -2.43
N ARG A 18 -14.15 -8.62 -1.98
CA ARG A 18 -14.78 -9.96 -1.93
C ARG A 18 -14.58 -10.65 -0.59
N SER A 19 -15.62 -11.33 -0.13
CA SER A 19 -15.59 -12.10 1.11
C SER A 19 -14.87 -13.44 1.05
N ALA A 20 -14.51 -13.92 -0.15
CA ALA A 20 -13.85 -15.21 -0.32
C ALA A 20 -12.88 -15.21 -1.50
N PRO A 21 -11.80 -16.02 -1.46
CA PRO A 21 -10.89 -16.17 -2.59
C PRO A 21 -11.58 -16.79 -3.82
N VAL A 22 -11.18 -16.34 -5.00
CA VAL A 22 -11.62 -16.86 -6.30
C VAL A 22 -10.54 -17.76 -6.87
N MET A 23 -10.85 -19.04 -7.08
CA MET A 23 -9.94 -19.98 -7.76
C MET A 23 -9.81 -19.63 -9.24
N LEU A 24 -8.58 -19.73 -9.75
CA LEU A 24 -8.27 -19.51 -11.17
C LEU A 24 -7.67 -20.77 -11.81
N ASP A 25 -6.46 -21.18 -11.40
CA ASP A 25 -5.77 -22.37 -11.92
C ASP A 25 -5.37 -23.30 -10.77
N PRO A 26 -5.94 -24.51 -10.64
CA PRO A 26 -5.56 -25.48 -9.61
C PRO A 26 -4.06 -25.85 -9.59
N ASN A 27 -3.34 -25.65 -10.71
CA ASN A 27 -1.90 -25.90 -10.82
C ASN A 27 -1.05 -24.63 -10.57
N GLY A 28 -1.70 -23.50 -10.31
CA GLY A 28 -1.06 -22.23 -10.02
C GLY A 28 -0.17 -22.30 -8.78
N ARG A 29 0.90 -21.52 -8.78
CA ARG A 29 1.91 -21.50 -7.71
C ARG A 29 1.93 -20.21 -6.91
N ILE A 30 1.07 -19.25 -7.29
CA ILE A 30 0.99 -17.92 -6.72
C ILE A 30 -0.41 -17.70 -6.16
N ALA A 31 -0.51 -17.21 -4.92
CA ALA A 31 -1.72 -16.63 -4.38
C ALA A 31 -1.63 -15.11 -4.50
N LEU A 32 -2.62 -14.47 -5.12
CA LEU A 32 -2.65 -13.03 -5.35
C LEU A 32 -3.63 -12.36 -4.40
N ALA A 33 -3.15 -11.52 -3.49
CA ALA A 33 -3.98 -10.60 -2.73
C ALA A 33 -4.00 -9.25 -3.44
N ILE A 34 -5.17 -8.65 -3.63
CA ILE A 34 -5.33 -7.39 -4.37
C ILE A 34 -6.33 -6.44 -3.69
N ASP A 35 -5.94 -5.18 -3.55
CA ASP A 35 -6.89 -4.08 -3.44
C ASP A 35 -7.04 -3.45 -4.83
N PRO A 36 -8.17 -3.67 -5.52
CA PRO A 36 -8.35 -3.18 -6.88
C PRO A 36 -8.45 -1.65 -6.94
N LEU A 37 -8.82 -0.96 -5.84
CA LEU A 37 -9.12 0.47 -5.87
C LEU A 37 -8.85 1.13 -4.51
N ASP A 38 -7.58 1.36 -4.21
CA ASP A 38 -7.14 2.16 -3.08
C ASP A 38 -7.47 3.65 -3.31
N GLY A 39 -7.89 4.31 -2.23
CA GLY A 39 -8.30 5.71 -2.25
C GLY A 39 -9.65 5.94 -2.93
N SER A 40 -10.56 4.95 -2.93
CA SER A 40 -11.87 5.04 -3.59
C SER A 40 -12.68 6.30 -3.24
N SER A 41 -12.54 6.86 -2.03
CA SER A 41 -13.17 8.13 -1.64
C SER A 41 -12.74 9.35 -2.48
N ASN A 42 -11.65 9.22 -3.25
CA ASN A 42 -11.06 10.28 -4.04
C ASN A 42 -11.47 10.26 -5.53
N ILE A 43 -12.22 9.25 -5.97
CA ILE A 43 -12.61 9.09 -7.38
C ILE A 43 -13.34 10.33 -7.89
N GLU A 44 -14.37 10.80 -7.17
CA GLU A 44 -15.16 11.97 -7.57
C GLU A 44 -14.37 13.28 -7.51
N ALA A 45 -13.34 13.34 -6.66
CA ALA A 45 -12.48 14.51 -6.50
C ALA A 45 -11.34 14.57 -7.54
N ASN A 46 -11.21 13.56 -8.41
CA ASN A 46 -10.14 13.44 -9.40
C ASN A 46 -8.73 13.54 -8.75
N VAL A 47 -8.57 12.96 -7.57
CA VAL A 47 -7.30 12.85 -6.85
C VAL A 47 -6.69 11.47 -7.13
N SER A 48 -5.36 11.35 -7.05
CA SER A 48 -4.66 10.10 -7.33
C SER A 48 -5.17 8.94 -6.48
N ILE A 49 -5.47 7.84 -7.16
CA ILE A 49 -5.91 6.54 -6.63
C ILE A 49 -4.97 5.44 -7.13
N GLY A 50 -5.23 4.18 -6.80
CA GLY A 50 -4.36 3.10 -7.26
C GLY A 50 -4.89 1.70 -7.01
N THR A 51 -4.03 0.74 -7.30
CA THR A 51 -4.28 -0.69 -7.06
C THR A 51 -3.07 -1.25 -6.34
N ILE A 52 -3.28 -1.99 -5.25
CA ILE A 52 -2.22 -2.62 -4.47
C ILE A 52 -2.28 -4.12 -4.70
N PHE A 53 -1.13 -4.77 -4.84
CA PHE A 53 -1.07 -6.22 -4.99
C PHE A 53 0.07 -6.83 -4.19
N SER A 54 -0.17 -8.06 -3.72
CA SER A 54 0.79 -8.89 -3.02
C SER A 54 0.76 -10.31 -3.60
N LEU A 55 1.94 -10.84 -3.92
CA LEU A 55 2.12 -12.20 -4.44
C LEU A 55 2.71 -13.08 -3.35
N LEU A 56 1.96 -14.08 -2.93
CA LEU A 56 2.37 -15.09 -1.94
C LEU A 56 2.62 -16.44 -2.63
N PRO A 57 3.49 -17.29 -2.10
CA PRO A 57 3.61 -18.66 -2.57
C PRO A 57 2.33 -19.43 -2.24
N ALA A 58 1.84 -20.21 -3.21
CA ALA A 58 0.78 -21.17 -2.95
C ALA A 58 1.37 -22.40 -2.22
N THR A 59 0.84 -22.75 -1.05
CA THR A 59 1.29 -23.93 -0.30
C THR A 59 0.57 -25.19 -0.79
N ALA A 60 1.29 -26.32 -0.88
CA ALA A 60 0.74 -27.58 -1.37
C ALA A 60 -0.47 -28.10 -0.57
N ALA A 61 -0.58 -27.71 0.71
CA ALA A 61 -1.72 -28.07 1.58
C ALA A 61 -3.03 -27.37 1.17
N ALA A 62 -2.98 -26.27 0.42
CA ALA A 62 -4.14 -25.48 0.00
C ALA A 62 -4.76 -25.92 -1.34
N ALA A 63 -4.16 -26.91 -2.03
CA ALA A 63 -4.58 -27.34 -3.36
C ALA A 63 -5.95 -28.04 -3.42
N THR A 64 -6.60 -28.31 -2.27
CA THR A 64 -7.90 -29.01 -2.23
C THR A 64 -9.11 -28.09 -2.11
N ALA A 65 -8.94 -26.86 -1.57
CA ALA A 65 -9.97 -25.82 -1.56
C ALA A 65 -9.37 -24.42 -1.31
N PRO A 66 -9.85 -23.36 -2.00
CA PRO A 66 -9.48 -21.98 -1.66
C PRO A 66 -9.91 -21.70 -0.23
N SER A 67 -8.96 -21.53 0.67
CA SER A 67 -9.24 -21.06 2.03
C SER A 67 -8.51 -19.74 2.25
N GLU A 68 -9.12 -18.86 3.04
CA GLU A 68 -8.46 -17.65 3.52
C GLU A 68 -7.12 -17.96 4.22
N GLY A 69 -7.00 -19.16 4.80
CA GLY A 69 -5.77 -19.67 5.40
C GLY A 69 -4.55 -19.65 4.48
N LEU A 70 -4.75 -19.71 3.16
CA LEU A 70 -3.65 -19.56 2.19
C LEU A 70 -3.01 -18.17 2.22
N PHE A 71 -3.78 -17.14 2.58
CA PHE A 71 -3.34 -15.75 2.66
C PHE A 71 -2.85 -15.37 4.06
N LEU A 72 -3.07 -16.21 5.07
CA LEU A 72 -2.59 -16.02 6.44
C LEU A 72 -1.10 -16.38 6.58
N GLN A 73 -0.27 -15.76 5.74
CA GLN A 73 1.19 -15.88 5.76
C GLN A 73 1.80 -14.55 6.23
N PRO A 74 2.97 -14.56 6.91
CA PRO A 74 3.65 -13.32 7.26
C PRO A 74 4.08 -12.57 5.98
N GLY A 75 4.07 -11.23 6.01
CA GLY A 75 4.50 -10.41 4.88
C GLY A 75 5.92 -10.70 4.39
N SER A 76 6.79 -11.22 5.27
CA SER A 76 8.14 -11.70 4.90
C SER A 76 8.15 -12.90 3.94
N ALA A 77 7.01 -13.57 3.73
CA ALA A 77 6.86 -14.67 2.78
C ALA A 77 6.48 -14.19 1.37
N GLN A 78 6.23 -12.89 1.17
CA GLN A 78 5.88 -12.33 -0.15
C GLN A 78 6.98 -12.62 -1.19
N LEU A 79 6.57 -13.12 -2.34
CA LEU A 79 7.42 -13.31 -3.52
C LEU A 79 7.66 -11.98 -4.24
N ALA A 80 6.62 -11.13 -4.26
CA ALA A 80 6.64 -9.81 -4.82
C ALA A 80 5.50 -8.98 -4.22
N ALA A 81 5.67 -7.66 -4.23
CA ALA A 81 4.62 -6.73 -3.88
C ALA A 81 4.77 -5.46 -4.71
N GLY A 82 3.67 -4.75 -4.89
CA GLY A 82 3.70 -3.51 -5.63
C GLY A 82 2.35 -2.82 -5.65
N PHE A 83 2.34 -1.67 -6.28
CA PHE A 83 1.12 -0.92 -6.49
C PHE A 83 1.20 -0.08 -7.76
N PHE A 84 0.05 0.14 -8.38
CA PHE A 84 -0.13 1.12 -9.42
C PHE A 84 -0.58 2.44 -8.83
N VAL A 85 -0.10 3.55 -9.40
CA VAL A 85 -0.62 4.88 -9.12
C VAL A 85 -1.29 5.41 -10.37
N TYR A 86 -2.57 5.73 -10.25
CA TYR A 86 -3.38 6.39 -11.27
C TYR A 86 -3.44 7.89 -10.94
N GLY A 87 -2.38 8.60 -11.28
CA GLY A 87 -2.28 10.04 -11.11
C GLY A 87 -2.19 10.77 -12.46
N PRO A 88 -1.56 11.95 -12.51
CA PRO A 88 -1.22 12.62 -13.77
C PRO A 88 -0.37 11.75 -14.71
N GLN A 89 0.33 10.77 -14.13
CA GLN A 89 1.08 9.74 -14.82
C GLN A 89 0.66 8.37 -14.27
N LEU A 90 0.62 7.36 -15.14
CA LEU A 90 0.42 5.97 -14.74
C LEU A 90 1.77 5.37 -14.34
N LEU A 91 1.88 4.98 -13.07
CA LEU A 91 3.11 4.45 -12.48
C LEU A 91 2.87 3.03 -11.97
N LEU A 92 3.93 2.22 -12.02
CA LEU A 92 4.03 0.93 -11.33
C LEU A 92 5.21 1.00 -10.36
N VAL A 93 4.96 0.76 -9.08
CA VAL A 93 5.97 0.54 -8.06
C VAL A 93 6.02 -0.96 -7.76
N LEU A 94 7.21 -1.56 -7.81
CA LEU A 94 7.37 -3.01 -7.70
C LEU A 94 8.63 -3.38 -6.91
N THR A 95 8.52 -4.41 -6.07
CA THR A 95 9.66 -5.13 -5.51
C THR A 95 9.52 -6.64 -5.72
N LEU A 96 10.66 -7.29 -5.96
CA LEU A 96 10.81 -8.76 -6.02
C LEU A 96 11.76 -9.25 -4.90
N GLY A 97 11.88 -8.48 -3.81
CA GLY A 97 12.81 -8.77 -2.70
C GLY A 97 14.25 -8.25 -2.89
N LYS A 98 14.55 -7.59 -4.01
CA LYS A 98 15.87 -6.98 -4.30
C LYS A 98 15.72 -5.51 -4.69
N GLY A 99 15.38 -4.68 -3.70
CA GLY A 99 15.11 -3.25 -3.92
C GLY A 99 13.70 -2.98 -4.42
N THR A 100 13.37 -1.68 -4.49
CA THR A 100 12.07 -1.18 -4.97
C THR A 100 12.31 -0.32 -6.20
N HIS A 101 11.56 -0.59 -7.26
CA HIS A 101 11.70 0.04 -8.57
C HIS A 101 10.42 0.79 -8.94
N ILE A 102 10.57 1.88 -9.68
CA ILE A 102 9.43 2.64 -10.22
C ILE A 102 9.52 2.64 -11.74
N PHE A 103 8.39 2.33 -12.36
CA PHE A 103 8.21 2.35 -13.79
C PHE A 103 7.10 3.34 -14.16
N LEU A 104 7.33 4.10 -15.22
CA LEU A 104 6.36 5.02 -15.82
C LEU A 104 5.81 4.39 -17.09
N PHE A 105 4.49 4.37 -17.24
CA PHE A 105 3.88 3.94 -18.49
C PHE A 105 4.15 4.96 -19.60
N SER A 106 4.72 4.51 -20.72
CA SER A 106 4.87 5.30 -21.94
C SER A 106 3.76 4.91 -22.92
N PRO A 107 2.79 5.81 -23.20
CA PRO A 107 1.76 5.56 -24.21
C PRO A 107 2.34 5.34 -25.61
N GLN A 108 3.46 6.01 -25.93
CA GLN A 108 4.12 5.91 -27.23
C GLN A 108 4.72 4.52 -27.46
N LEU A 109 5.27 3.90 -26.40
CA LEU A 109 5.86 2.56 -26.47
C LEU A 109 4.87 1.45 -26.11
N GLY A 110 3.72 1.80 -25.52
CA GLY A 110 2.73 0.84 -25.03
C GLY A 110 3.23 -0.01 -23.86
N THR A 111 4.23 0.46 -23.10
CA THR A 111 4.86 -0.32 -22.03
C THR A 111 5.36 0.55 -20.88
N PHE A 112 5.66 -0.09 -19.76
CA PHE A 112 6.29 0.51 -18.59
C PHE A 112 7.81 0.64 -18.79
N VAL A 113 8.33 1.85 -18.60
CA VAL A 113 9.75 2.19 -18.67
C VAL A 113 10.25 2.49 -17.27
N GLN A 114 11.34 1.84 -16.86
CA GLN A 114 11.91 2.07 -15.53
C GLN A 114 12.47 3.49 -15.43
N THR A 115 12.05 4.23 -14.40
CA THR A 115 12.51 5.61 -14.14
C THR A 115 13.39 5.70 -12.91
N HIS A 116 13.18 4.82 -11.92
CA HIS A 116 13.97 4.76 -10.70
C HIS A 116 14.35 3.32 -10.39
N GLU A 117 15.63 3.07 -10.19
CA GLU A 117 16.19 1.77 -9.81
C GLU A 117 16.51 1.74 -8.31
N SER A 118 16.08 0.68 -7.62
CA SER A 118 16.48 0.38 -6.24
C SER A 118 16.44 1.58 -5.28
N ILE A 119 15.25 2.17 -5.16
CA ILE A 119 15.01 3.39 -4.39
C ILE A 119 15.43 3.23 -2.93
N ARG A 120 15.99 4.30 -2.39
CA ARG A 120 16.31 4.43 -0.96
C ARG A 120 15.52 5.60 -0.38
N ILE A 121 14.71 5.31 0.63
CA ILE A 121 14.03 6.34 1.41
C ILE A 121 15.09 7.10 2.19
N VAL A 122 15.02 8.43 2.18
CA VAL A 122 15.93 9.29 2.96
C VAL A 122 15.76 9.03 4.46
N GLU A 123 16.88 8.95 5.18
CA GLU A 123 16.90 8.60 6.62
C GLU A 123 16.18 9.64 7.50
N ARG A 124 16.19 10.91 7.08
CA ARG A 124 15.58 12.02 7.80
C ARG A 124 14.60 12.76 6.90
N THR A 125 13.48 13.15 7.47
CA THR A 125 12.43 13.89 6.78
C THR A 125 11.84 14.95 7.69
N ASN A 126 11.27 15.97 7.06
CA ASN A 126 10.47 17.00 7.70
C ASN A 126 9.01 16.95 7.20
N GLU A 127 8.58 15.83 6.61
CA GLU A 127 7.19 15.63 6.18
C GLU A 127 6.54 14.46 6.94
N PHE A 128 5.30 14.65 7.37
CA PHE A 128 4.45 13.57 7.87
C PHE A 128 3.07 13.61 7.21
N ALA A 129 2.37 12.46 7.20
CA ALA A 129 1.01 12.37 6.73
C ALA A 129 0.14 11.60 7.71
N ILE A 130 -0.92 12.25 8.18
CA ILE A 130 -1.89 11.70 9.13
C ILE A 130 -3.21 12.49 9.04
N ASN A 131 -4.34 11.81 9.21
CA ASN A 131 -5.64 12.46 9.21
C ASN A 131 -5.90 13.23 10.52
N THR A 132 -5.50 14.49 10.58
CA THR A 132 -5.59 15.34 11.78
C THR A 132 -7.02 15.54 12.31
N SER A 133 -8.06 15.28 11.52
CA SER A 133 -9.44 15.29 12.02
C SER A 133 -9.70 14.25 13.13
N ASN A 134 -8.85 13.22 13.21
CA ASN A 134 -8.92 12.17 14.23
C ASN A 134 -8.10 12.48 15.50
N TYR A 135 -7.49 13.66 15.62
CA TYR A 135 -6.57 14.01 16.71
C TYR A 135 -7.08 13.61 18.10
N ARG A 136 -8.35 13.91 18.40
CA ARG A 136 -8.98 13.65 19.71
C ARG A 136 -9.14 12.17 20.06
N HIS A 137 -8.96 11.27 19.08
CA HIS A 137 -9.14 9.83 19.25
C HIS A 137 -7.82 9.09 19.40
N TRP A 138 -6.70 9.72 19.07
CA TRP A 138 -5.40 9.07 19.08
C TRP A 138 -4.87 8.83 20.48
N ASP A 139 -4.09 7.76 20.58
CA ASP A 139 -3.28 7.46 21.75
C ASP A 139 -2.27 8.58 22.02
N GLU A 140 -1.83 8.69 23.28
CA GLU A 140 -0.94 9.75 23.73
C GLU A 140 0.36 9.81 22.92
N ALA A 141 0.98 8.66 22.60
CA ALA A 141 2.24 8.62 21.86
C ALA A 141 2.12 9.22 20.45
N VAL A 142 1.01 8.98 19.76
CA VAL A 142 0.75 9.56 18.43
C VAL A 142 0.51 11.06 18.54
N ARG A 143 -0.28 11.50 19.54
CA ARG A 143 -0.49 12.93 19.80
C ARG A 143 0.82 13.65 20.08
N LEU A 144 1.65 13.12 20.99
CA LEU A 144 2.94 13.70 21.33
C LEU A 144 3.87 13.80 20.11
N TYR A 145 3.93 12.77 19.27
CA TYR A 145 4.71 12.82 18.03
C TYR A 145 4.25 13.97 17.12
N VAL A 146 2.94 14.10 16.90
CA VAL A 146 2.38 15.15 16.04
C VAL A 146 2.57 16.53 16.68
N ASP A 147 2.29 16.69 17.97
CA ASP A 147 2.45 17.94 18.70
C ASP A 147 3.91 18.44 18.65
N ASP A 148 4.88 17.53 18.80
CA ASP A 148 6.29 17.88 18.71
C ASP A 148 6.72 18.27 17.29
N CYS A 149 6.10 17.68 16.26
CA CYS A 149 6.26 18.13 14.87
C CYS A 149 5.62 19.51 14.64
N LEU A 150 4.46 19.80 15.25
CA LEU A 150 3.74 21.07 15.12
C LEU A 150 4.43 22.22 15.86
N LYS A 151 5.10 21.95 16.99
CA LYS A 151 5.95 22.94 17.68
C LYS A 151 7.16 23.39 16.85
N GLY A 152 7.54 22.63 15.82
CA GLY A 152 8.58 23.03 14.88
C GLY A 152 9.93 23.30 15.54
N GLU A 153 10.51 24.45 15.22
CA GLU A 153 11.80 24.92 15.77
C GLU A 153 11.74 25.22 17.27
N ASP A 154 10.58 25.63 17.79
CA ASP A 154 10.36 25.89 19.23
C ASP A 154 10.14 24.59 20.03
N GLY A 155 10.00 23.46 19.34
CA GLY A 155 9.76 22.15 19.91
C GLY A 155 11.02 21.32 20.12
N PRO A 156 10.88 20.12 20.72
CA PRO A 156 12.00 19.21 20.97
C PRO A 156 12.65 18.67 19.68
N ARG A 157 12.01 18.88 18.51
CA ARG A 157 12.54 18.45 17.20
C ARG A 157 13.53 19.45 16.59
N GLY A 158 13.51 20.70 17.07
CA GLY A 158 14.41 21.78 16.64
C GLY A 158 14.38 22.07 15.14
N ARG A 159 13.24 21.80 14.47
CA ARG A 159 13.07 21.99 13.03
C ARG A 159 11.59 22.03 12.65
N ASN A 160 11.26 22.79 11.63
CA ASN A 160 9.90 22.86 11.10
C ASN A 160 9.51 21.62 10.29
N PHE A 161 8.25 21.19 10.43
CA PHE A 161 7.65 20.08 9.67
C PHE A 161 6.52 20.60 8.78
N ASN A 162 6.29 19.89 7.67
CA ASN A 162 5.14 20.10 6.80
C ASN A 162 4.27 18.83 6.78
N MET A 163 2.98 18.96 6.48
CA MET A 163 2.04 17.83 6.52
C MET A 163 1.33 17.61 5.19
N ARG A 164 1.02 16.35 4.89
CA ARG A 164 0.16 15.95 3.76
C ARG A 164 -0.94 15.03 4.28
N TRP A 165 -2.07 14.99 3.59
CA TRP A 165 -3.06 13.93 3.79
C TRP A 165 -3.91 13.82 2.53
N ILE A 166 -3.54 12.88 1.66
CA ILE A 166 -4.20 12.65 0.37
C ILE A 166 -5.41 11.70 0.53
N ALA A 167 -5.47 10.93 1.63
CA ALA A 167 -6.47 9.87 1.83
C ALA A 167 -6.43 8.76 0.74
N SER A 168 -5.24 8.51 0.21
CA SER A 168 -4.93 7.47 -0.79
C SER A 168 -3.57 6.90 -0.41
N LEU A 169 -3.54 5.64 0.03
CA LEU A 169 -2.33 5.01 0.55
C LEU A 169 -1.25 4.93 -0.53
N VAL A 170 -1.62 4.56 -1.75
CA VAL A 170 -0.71 4.51 -2.91
C VAL A 170 -0.09 5.87 -3.23
N ALA A 171 -0.86 6.96 -3.13
CA ALA A 171 -0.35 8.31 -3.37
C ALA A 171 0.62 8.75 -2.26
N GLU A 172 0.30 8.44 -1.00
CA GLU A 172 1.17 8.73 0.14
C GLU A 172 2.45 7.88 0.11
N ALA A 173 2.33 6.59 -0.17
CA ALA A 173 3.46 5.65 -0.28
C ALA A 173 4.41 6.07 -1.41
N TYR A 174 3.88 6.44 -2.58
CA TYR A 174 4.69 6.98 -3.67
C TYR A 174 5.45 8.24 -3.27
N ARG A 175 4.80 9.19 -2.61
CA ARG A 175 5.46 10.41 -2.09
C ARG A 175 6.61 10.06 -1.15
N VAL A 176 6.37 9.16 -0.19
CA VAL A 176 7.38 8.72 0.78
C VAL A 176 8.56 8.03 0.08
N LEU A 177 8.31 7.18 -0.92
CA LEU A 177 9.37 6.55 -1.70
C LEU A 177 10.23 7.56 -2.46
N ILE A 178 9.61 8.60 -3.03
CA ILE A 178 10.32 9.58 -3.87
C ILE A 178 11.13 10.59 -3.05
N ARG A 179 10.59 11.09 -1.93
CA ARG A 179 11.24 12.19 -1.20
C ARG A 179 11.26 12.05 0.32
N GLY A 180 10.93 10.87 0.83
CA GLY A 180 10.81 10.59 2.25
C GLY A 180 9.55 11.16 2.87
N GLY A 181 9.40 10.86 4.15
CA GLY A 181 8.21 11.20 4.92
C GLY A 181 7.81 10.06 5.84
N VAL A 182 6.94 10.36 6.78
CA VAL A 182 6.28 9.34 7.61
C VAL A 182 4.78 9.36 7.29
N PHE A 183 4.20 8.21 6.97
CA PHE A 183 2.76 8.04 6.84
C PHE A 183 2.23 7.29 8.08
N LEU A 184 1.14 7.79 8.66
CA LEU A 184 0.52 7.21 9.85
C LEU A 184 -0.98 6.99 9.63
N TYR A 185 -1.43 5.76 9.88
CA TYR A 185 -2.84 5.41 10.05
C TYR A 185 -2.99 4.59 11.34
N PRO A 186 -2.88 5.23 12.52
CA PRO A 186 -2.86 4.53 13.79
C PRO A 186 -4.21 3.90 14.11
N GLY A 187 -4.21 2.93 15.03
CA GLY A 187 -5.42 2.60 15.78
C GLY A 187 -5.87 3.80 16.62
N ASP A 188 -7.18 3.92 16.86
CA ASP A 188 -7.73 5.01 17.65
C ASP A 188 -9.00 4.62 18.42
N ALA A 189 -9.45 5.52 19.30
CA ALA A 189 -10.55 5.29 20.24
C ALA A 189 -11.96 5.24 19.59
N ARG A 190 -12.10 5.45 18.28
CA ARG A 190 -13.40 5.29 17.62
C ARG A 190 -13.80 3.81 17.62
N ALA A 191 -15.09 3.54 17.79
CA ALA A 191 -15.61 2.17 17.77
C ALA A 191 -15.22 1.45 16.46
N GLY A 192 -14.50 0.33 16.59
CA GLY A 192 -14.00 -0.47 15.47
C GLY A 192 -12.63 -0.08 14.91
N TYR A 193 -11.97 0.98 15.42
CA TYR A 193 -10.70 1.49 14.89
C TYR A 193 -9.48 1.13 15.74
N GLY A 194 -9.64 0.37 16.83
CA GLY A 194 -8.55 0.05 17.76
C GLY A 194 -7.37 -0.74 17.16
N ASN A 195 -7.60 -1.48 16.07
CA ASN A 195 -6.57 -2.25 15.37
C ASN A 195 -6.03 -1.52 14.10
N GLY A 196 -6.31 -0.23 13.96
CA GLY A 196 -6.06 0.51 12.73
C GLY A 196 -7.16 0.28 11.68
N ARG A 197 -6.99 0.91 10.51
CA ARG A 197 -7.95 0.81 9.39
C ARG A 197 -7.43 0.05 8.18
N LEU A 198 -6.11 0.03 7.98
CA LEU A 198 -5.51 -0.67 6.86
C LEU A 198 -5.58 -2.18 7.09
N ARG A 199 -5.97 -2.94 6.07
CA ARG A 199 -6.04 -4.40 6.04
C ARG A 199 -4.64 -4.95 5.81
N LEU A 200 -4.24 -5.85 6.72
CA LEU A 200 -2.92 -6.47 6.69
C LEU A 200 -2.63 -7.26 5.39
N LEU A 201 -3.64 -7.84 4.76
CA LEU A 201 -3.43 -8.72 3.60
C LEU A 201 -3.23 -7.97 2.27
N TYR A 202 -3.75 -6.75 2.16
CA TYR A 202 -3.78 -6.01 0.88
C TYR A 202 -3.06 -4.65 0.94
N GLU A 203 -2.93 -4.04 2.12
CA GLU A 203 -2.48 -2.64 2.25
C GLU A 203 -1.20 -2.48 3.08
N ALA A 204 -1.03 -3.21 4.20
CA ALA A 204 0.02 -2.97 5.19
C ALA A 204 1.30 -3.83 5.03
#